data_AF-A0A921QWW2-F1
#
_entry.id   AF-A0A921QWW2-F1
#
_cell.length_a   1.000
_cell.length_b   1.000
_cell.length_c   1.000
_cell.angle_alpha   90.00
_cell.angle_beta   90.00
_cell.angle_gamma   90.00
#
_symmetry.space_group_name_H-M   'P 1'
#
loop_
_entity.id
_entity.type
_entity.pdbx_description
1 polymer ?
#
loop_
_entity_poly.entity_id
_entity_poly.type
_entity_poly.pdbx_seq_one_letter_code
_entity_poly.pdbx_strand_id
1 'polypeptide(L)'
;MAFFFVWWTVLSVLGADASPVGDVTILVWWDRWRARWHGERQKGADTLFALVAWEIWKERNARCFRHTSSNITQLLSIIRANADLWIQGGARHLGCLIRE
;
A
#
# COMPACT_ATOMS: atom_id res chain seq x y z
N MET A 1 -7.08 12.07 7.02
CA MET A 1 -7.65 12.27 5.68
C MET A 1 -6.68 11.94 4.54
N ALA A 2 -5.51 12.58 4.42
CA ALA A 2 -4.64 12.42 3.24
C ALA A 2 -4.15 10.97 2.97
N PHE A 3 -3.80 10.22 4.03
CA PHE A 3 -3.30 8.84 3.85
C PHE A 3 -4.39 7.87 3.44
N PHE A 4 -5.65 8.08 3.84
CA PHE A 4 -6.78 7.27 3.41
C PHE A 4 -6.88 7.23 1.87
N PHE A 5 -6.60 8.35 1.22
CA PHE A 5 -6.62 8.44 -0.24
C PHE A 5 -5.58 7.54 -0.89
N VAL A 6 -4.40 7.36 -0.29
CA VAL A 6 -3.37 6.44 -0.80
C VAL A 6 -3.92 5.02 -0.87
N TRP A 7 -4.52 4.55 0.22
CA TRP A 7 -5.08 3.21 0.28
C TRP A 7 -6.28 3.01 -0.61
N TRP A 8 -7.16 4.02 -0.68
CA TRP A 8 -8.28 4.03 -1.61
C TRP A 8 -7.76 3.91 -3.05
N THR A 9 -6.77 4.70 -3.45
CA THR A 9 -6.19 4.63 -4.79
C THR A 9 -5.57 3.26 -5.07
N VAL A 10 -4.82 2.70 -4.12
CA VAL A 10 -4.22 1.36 -4.28
C VAL A 10 -5.31 0.29 -4.46
N LEU A 11 -6.36 0.29 -3.64
CA LEU A 11 -7.47 -0.65 -3.78
C LEU A 11 -8.23 -0.48 -5.10
N SER A 12 -8.48 0.76 -5.51
CA SER A 12 -9.14 1.07 -6.78
C SER A 12 -8.33 0.57 -7.99
N VAL A 13 -7.01 0.71 -7.95
CA VAL A 13 -6.11 0.20 -9.02
C VAL A 13 -6.14 -1.33 -9.07
N LEU A 14 -6.29 -2.00 -7.93
CA LEU A 14 -6.37 -3.47 -7.87
C LEU A 14 -7.78 -4.02 -8.16
N GLY A 15 -8.76 -3.16 -8.48
CA GLY A 15 -10.15 -3.56 -8.71
C GLY A 15 -10.86 -4.11 -7.47
N ALA A 16 -10.35 -3.81 -6.27
CA ALA A 16 -10.93 -4.27 -5.00
C ALA A 16 -11.85 -3.21 -4.39
N ASP A 17 -12.77 -3.66 -3.52
CA ASP A 17 -13.63 -2.75 -2.76
C ASP A 17 -12.81 -1.78 -1.90
N ALA A 18 -12.87 -0.49 -2.28
CA ALA A 18 -12.19 0.63 -1.66
C ALA A 18 -13.01 1.27 -0.53
N SER A 19 -14.02 0.57 -0.01
CA SER A 19 -14.85 1.04 1.10
C SER A 19 -13.99 1.46 2.30
N PRO A 20 -14.29 2.63 2.91
CA PRO A 20 -13.53 3.12 4.04
C PRO A 20 -13.59 2.15 5.22
N VAL A 21 -12.44 1.61 5.58
CA VAL A 21 -12.25 0.97 6.88
C VAL A 21 -11.97 2.11 7.87
N GLY A 22 -12.98 2.51 8.65
CA GLY A 22 -12.87 3.58 9.67
C GLY A 22 -11.78 3.30 10.72
N ASP A 23 -11.51 4.26 11.62
CA ASP A 23 -10.35 4.37 12.54
C ASP A 23 -10.03 3.13 13.41
N VAL A 24 -9.65 2.02 12.78
CA VAL A 24 -9.14 0.82 13.46
C VAL A 24 -7.61 0.81 13.42
N THR A 25 -7.03 0.07 14.36
CA THR A 25 -5.60 -0.22 14.37
C THR A 25 -5.12 -0.77 13.01
N ILE A 26 -3.84 -0.55 12.70
CA ILE A 26 -3.19 -1.08 11.49
C ILE A 26 -3.37 -2.61 11.35
N LEU A 27 -3.45 -3.33 12.47
CA LEU A 27 -3.64 -4.79 12.49
C LEU A 27 -5.04 -5.21 12.05
N VAL A 28 -6.09 -4.55 12.55
CA VAL A 28 -7.46 -4.85 12.10
C VAL A 28 -7.66 -4.46 10.65
N TRP A 29 -7.01 -3.38 10.22
CA TRP A 29 -7.03 -3.01 8.83
C TRP A 29 -6.31 -4.03 7.95
N TRP A 30 -5.14 -4.50 8.37
CA TRP A 30 -4.42 -5.56 7.68
C TRP A 30 -5.27 -6.84 7.57
N ASP A 31 -5.99 -7.21 8.63
CA ASP A 31 -6.89 -8.36 8.59
C ASP A 31 -8.02 -8.20 7.56
N ARG A 32 -8.67 -7.03 7.52
CA ARG A 32 -9.68 -6.72 6.50
C ARG A 32 -9.08 -6.66 5.10
N TRP A 33 -7.87 -6.14 4.96
CA TRP A 33 -7.14 -6.11 3.69
C TRP A 33 -6.91 -7.53 3.18
N ARG A 34 -6.39 -8.42 4.04
CA ARG A 34 -6.17 -9.84 3.74
C ARG A 34 -7.43 -10.55 3.31
N ALA A 35 -8.55 -10.29 3.98
CA ALA A 35 -9.82 -10.94 3.68
C ALA A 35 -10.34 -10.68 2.25
N ARG A 36 -9.82 -9.67 1.54
CA ARG A 36 -10.19 -9.37 0.14
C ARG A 36 -9.51 -10.28 -0.87
N TRP A 37 -8.49 -11.03 -0.45
CA TRP A 37 -7.62 -11.77 -1.35
C TRP A 37 -7.52 -13.24 -0.91
N HIS A 38 -7.43 -14.15 -1.87
CA HIS A 38 -7.36 -15.59 -1.62
C HIS A 38 -6.13 -16.21 -2.29
N GLY A 39 -5.64 -17.31 -1.71
CA GLY A 39 -4.51 -18.08 -2.25
C GLY A 39 -3.23 -17.24 -2.39
N GLU A 40 -2.52 -17.41 -3.50
CA GLU A 40 -1.24 -16.74 -3.73
C GLU A 40 -1.34 -15.21 -3.86
N ARG A 41 -2.53 -14.68 -4.20
CA ARG A 41 -2.78 -13.23 -4.22
C ARG A 41 -2.75 -12.61 -2.83
N GLN A 42 -3.11 -13.37 -1.79
CA GLN A 42 -3.09 -12.88 -0.42
C GLN A 42 -1.66 -12.50 0.02
N LYS A 43 -0.67 -13.33 -0.32
CA LYS A 43 0.75 -13.04 -0.02
C LYS A 43 1.25 -11.79 -0.74
N GLY A 44 0.87 -11.63 -2.02
CA GLY A 44 1.17 -10.43 -2.80
C GLY A 44 0.54 -9.19 -2.18
N ALA A 45 -0.70 -9.32 -1.73
CA ALA A 45 -1.44 -8.25 -1.10
C ALA A 45 -0.83 -7.86 0.25
N ASP A 46 -0.40 -8.83 1.06
CA ASP A 46 0.30 -8.57 2.32
C ASP A 46 1.61 -7.83 2.11
N THR A 47 2.35 -8.21 1.08
CA THR A 47 3.59 -7.54 0.68
C THR A 47 3.33 -6.10 0.27
N LEU A 48 2.28 -5.87 -0.54
CA LEU A 48 1.88 -4.52 -0.96
C LEU A 48 1.40 -3.68 0.23
N PHE A 49 0.63 -4.26 1.15
CA PHE A 49 0.17 -3.59 2.36
C PHE A 49 1.34 -3.11 3.20
N ALA A 50 2.33 -3.99 3.44
CA ALA A 50 3.54 -3.64 4.17
C ALA A 50 4.31 -2.50 3.48
N LEU A 51 4.43 -2.53 2.15
CA LEU A 51 5.07 -1.45 1.38
C LEU A 51 4.34 -0.11 1.55
N VAL A 52 3.01 -0.09 1.36
CA VAL A 52 2.22 1.15 1.47
C VAL A 52 2.29 1.70 2.90
N ALA A 53 2.15 0.84 3.91
CA ALA A 53 2.27 1.23 5.32
C ALA A 53 3.66 1.80 5.63
N TRP A 54 4.71 1.18 5.09
CA TRP A 54 6.09 1.63 5.25
C TRP A 54 6.34 3.00 4.61
N GLU A 55 5.90 3.23 3.38
CA GLU A 55 6.05 4.53 2.71
C GLU A 55 5.28 5.64 3.42
N ILE A 56 4.07 5.35 3.90
CA ILE A 56 3.29 6.29 4.72
C ILE A 56 4.00 6.62 6.03
N TRP A 57 4.57 5.62 6.69
CA TRP A 57 5.34 5.83 7.92
C TRP A 57 6.57 6.70 7.67
N LYS A 58 7.32 6.45 6.59
CA LYS A 58 8.46 7.29 6.18
C LYS A 58 8.06 8.73 5.87
N GLU A 59 6.96 8.94 5.14
CA GLU A 59 6.43 10.27 4.84
C GLU A 59 6.06 11.03 6.13
N ARG A 60 5.40 10.36 7.09
CA ARG A 60 5.09 10.96 8.40
C ARG A 60 6.35 11.35 9.16
N ASN A 61 7.36 10.49 9.17
CA ASN A 61 8.64 10.79 9.81
C ASN A 61 9.38 11.94 9.14
N ALA A 62 9.37 12.02 7.81
CA ALA A 62 9.98 13.13 7.08
C ALA A 62 9.32 14.47 7.46
N ARG A 63 7.99 14.51 7.56
CA ARG A 63 7.25 15.71 7.99
C ARG A 63 7.62 16.14 9.41
N CYS A 64 7.70 15.19 10.34
CA CYS A 64 7.97 15.48 11.74
C CYS A 64 9.44 15.84 12.00
N PHE A 65 10.39 15.15 11.38
CA PHE A 65 11.82 15.27 11.73
C PHE A 65 12.64 16.05 10.71
N ARG A 66 12.16 16.23 9.47
CA ARG A 66 12.90 16.90 8.39
C ARG A 66 12.16 18.12 7.84
N HIS A 67 10.95 18.41 8.33
CA HIS A 67 10.07 19.47 7.84
C HIS A 67 9.84 19.44 6.32
N THR A 68 10.01 18.27 5.70
CA THR A 68 9.73 18.05 4.28
C THR A 68 8.41 17.27 4.14
N SER A 69 7.63 17.61 3.12
CA SER A 69 6.39 16.91 2.81
C SER A 69 6.27 16.64 1.32
N SER A 70 5.93 15.41 0.96
CA SER A 70 5.51 15.05 -0.38
C SER A 70 4.00 15.13 -0.50
N ASN A 71 3.52 15.46 -1.70
CA ASN A 71 2.09 15.35 -2.00
C ASN A 71 1.70 13.88 -2.25
N ILE A 72 0.39 13.61 -2.29
CA ILE A 72 -0.13 12.24 -2.44
C ILE A 72 0.34 11.59 -3.75
N THR A 73 0.40 12.35 -4.84
CA THR A 73 0.85 11.86 -6.16
C THR A 73 2.32 11.41 -6.12
N GLN A 74 3.18 12.18 -5.46
CA GLN A 74 4.59 11.81 -5.25
C GLN A 74 4.71 10.54 -4.42
N LEU A 75 3.94 10.42 -3.33
CA LEU A 75 3.94 9.23 -2.49
C LEU A 75 3.46 7.98 -3.26
N LEU A 76 2.41 8.09 -4.07
CA LEU A 76 1.93 7.01 -4.94
C LEU A 76 2.98 6.62 -5.98
N SER A 77 3.70 7.59 -6.56
CA SER A 77 4.80 7.33 -7.48
C SER A 77 5.94 6.56 -6.83
N ILE A 78 6.32 6.93 -5.60
CA ILE A 78 7.33 6.22 -4.80
C ILE A 78 6.89 4.78 -4.51
N ILE A 79 5.64 4.59 -4.08
CA ILE A 79 5.07 3.25 -3.83
C ILE A 79 5.15 2.39 -5.10
N ARG A 80 4.74 2.94 -6.25
CA ARG A 80 4.79 2.23 -7.55
C ARG A 80 6.22 1.86 -7.92
N ALA A 81 7.15 2.81 -7.85
CA ALA A 81 8.56 2.56 -8.17
C ALA A 81 9.17 1.49 -7.27
N ASN A 82 8.87 1.51 -5.96
CA ASN A 82 9.37 0.49 -5.03
C ASN A 82 8.72 -0.87 -5.28
N ALA A 83 7.43 -0.93 -5.61
CA ALA A 83 6.78 -2.18 -6.00
C ALA A 83 7.43 -2.78 -7.26
N ASP A 84 7.69 -1.96 -8.28
CA ASP A 84 8.38 -2.37 -9.51
C ASP A 84 9.80 -2.92 -9.20
N LEU A 85 10.56 -2.22 -8.34
CA LEU A 85 11.88 -2.67 -7.89
C LEU A 85 11.82 -3.99 -7.13
N TRP A 86 10.83 -4.18 -6.25
CA TRP A 86 10.67 -5.43 -5.49
C TRP A 86 10.30 -6.59 -6.41
N ILE A 87 9.44 -6.36 -7.41
CA ILE A 87 9.10 -7.35 -8.43
C ILE A 87 10.34 -7.75 -9.21
N GLN A 88 11.14 -6.78 -9.66
CA GLN A 88 12.42 -7.04 -10.34
C GLN A 88 13.41 -7.80 -9.45
N GLY A 89 13.40 -7.52 -8.15
CA GLY A 89 14.18 -8.23 -7.12
C GLY A 89 13.65 -9.61 -6.74
N GLY A 90 12.54 -10.07 -7.34
CA GLY A 90 12.02 -11.43 -7.14
C GLY A 90 10.79 -11.55 -6.25
N ALA A 91 10.09 -10.46 -5.91
CA ALA A 91 8.80 -10.49 -5.22
C ALA A 91 7.68 -11.03 -6.13
N ARG A 92 7.70 -12.34 -6.41
CA ARG A 92 6.83 -13.00 -7.40
C ARG A 92 5.33 -12.83 -7.09
N HIS A 93 4.92 -13.00 -5.84
CA HIS A 93 3.51 -12.87 -5.44
C HIS A 93 2.98 -11.44 -5.61
N LEU A 94 3.83 -10.44 -5.37
CA LEU A 94 3.49 -9.03 -5.64
C LEU A 94 3.33 -8.79 -7.15
N GLY A 95 4.21 -9.37 -7.96
CA GLY A 95 4.10 -9.33 -9.42
C GLY A 95 2.82 -9.97 -9.95
N CYS A 96 2.43 -11.13 -9.42
CA CYS A 96 1.16 -11.80 -9.76
C CYS A 96 -0.07 -10.97 -9.39
N LEU A 97 0.01 -10.17 -8.31
CA LEU A 97 -1.09 -9.30 -7.91
C LEU A 97 -1.25 -8.08 -8.83
N ILE A 98 -0.14 -7.50 -9.31
CA ILE A 98 -0.12 -6.20 -10.01
C ILE A 98 -0.24 -6.33 -11.55
N ARG A 99 0.18 -7.46 -12.14
CA ARG A 99 0.35 -7.62 -13.60
C ARG A 99 -0.83 -8.27 -14.34
N GLU A 100 -1.94 -8.55 -13.67
CA GLU A 100 -3.20 -9.02 -14.27
C GLU A 100 -4.23 -7.90 -14.26
#